data_AF-A0A9N8YQJ9-F1
#
_entry.id   AF-A0A9N8YQJ9-F1
#
_cell.length_a   1.000
_cell.length_b   1.000
_cell.length_c   1.000
_cell.angle_alpha   90.00
_cell.angle_beta   90.00
_cell.angle_gamma   90.00
#
_symmetry.space_group_name_H-M   'P 1'
#
loop_
_entity.id
_entity.type
_entity.pdbx_description
1 polymer ?
#
loop_
_entity_poly.entity_id
_entity_poly.type
_entity_poly.pdbx_seq_one_letter_code
_entity_poly.pdbx_strand_id
1 'polypeptide(L)'
;MLSTVRKLILVLIVTAVVVFFGLLGFNVYLNYKKTSIKEQAEKERQEAKKQLEEDEKLKRDIAEMTKQKLTGWTPPSNSYSILSVENINHLGMIDHETIACQNCNSCQNCQAGEECLNMQPKLIFTRKVKEYIHNVLDSIIKHVNSEELGPDNYNDNVTPFLKRYNAVLYGAPGTGKTELVNELVHHLHEKFSNPEVKTLTKEIEQIETKLEKARQQQAAISKKSEETTKEDKVLEQKVDQITRELTAKQKELSELQKSHWVPPVFKIDGVQLQTGGAVTDQPNPEDKLRMIIEKCKKQYFDNAYSDKPYIVFIEEADQGKNVMTAEKGKLLEEFKNFLSTSEDKAGLKAKAQDPNSIIIIATNNFDQIDPAVVRRGRLGEKLNFN
;
A
#
# COMPACT_ATOMS: atom_id res chain seq x y z
N MET A 1 46.65 -74.21 47.01
CA MET A 1 45.83 -73.72 45.87
C MET A 1 44.34 -73.57 46.21
N LEU A 2 43.66 -74.56 46.82
CA LEU A 2 42.20 -74.50 47.04
C LEU A 2 41.70 -73.33 47.94
N SER A 3 42.45 -72.91 48.96
CA SER A 3 41.98 -71.84 49.87
C SER A 3 42.04 -70.44 49.25
N THR A 4 43.00 -70.20 48.36
CA THR A 4 43.18 -68.93 47.65
C THR A 4 42.07 -68.71 46.62
N VAL A 5 41.68 -69.79 45.91
CA VAL A 5 40.59 -69.75 44.92
C VAL A 5 39.24 -69.46 45.60
N ARG A 6 38.97 -70.06 46.78
CA ARG A 6 37.74 -69.78 47.55
C ARG A 6 37.62 -68.32 47.98
N LYS A 7 38.73 -67.70 48.43
CA LYS A 7 38.74 -66.27 48.80
C LYS A 7 38.50 -65.38 47.58
N LEU A 8 39.08 -65.72 46.43
CA LEU A 8 38.90 -64.96 45.19
C LEU A 8 37.45 -65.01 44.69
N ILE A 9 36.82 -66.19 44.74
CA ILE A 9 35.40 -66.36 44.40
C ILE A 9 34.51 -65.54 45.34
N LEU A 10 34.80 -65.55 46.64
CA LEU A 10 34.02 -64.79 47.62
C LEU A 10 34.11 -63.28 47.39
N VAL A 11 35.31 -62.76 47.07
CA VAL A 11 35.50 -61.35 46.72
C VAL A 11 34.72 -61.00 45.46
N LEU A 12 34.78 -61.82 44.41
CA LEU A 12 34.03 -61.59 43.18
C LEU A 12 32.52 -61.59 43.40
N ILE A 13 32.00 -62.49 44.24
CA ILE A 13 30.56 -62.52 44.59
C ILE A 13 30.18 -61.25 45.34
N VAL A 14 30.96 -60.83 46.34
CA VAL A 14 30.68 -59.60 47.10
C VAL A 14 30.73 -58.37 46.20
N THR A 15 31.72 -58.26 45.31
CA THR A 15 31.80 -57.16 44.34
C THR A 15 30.61 -57.17 43.38
N ALA A 16 30.21 -58.34 42.87
CA ALA A 16 29.05 -58.47 42.01
C ALA A 16 27.75 -58.05 42.71
N VAL A 17 27.57 -58.41 43.99
CA VAL A 17 26.41 -58.00 44.79
C VAL A 17 26.39 -56.48 45.00
N VAL A 18 27.52 -55.87 45.34
CA VAL A 18 27.61 -54.40 45.51
C VAL A 18 27.32 -53.67 44.20
N VAL A 19 27.87 -54.14 43.08
CA VAL A 19 27.60 -53.57 41.74
C VAL A 19 26.12 -53.73 41.38
N PHE A 20 25.51 -54.88 41.66
CA PHE A 20 24.10 -55.12 41.39
C PHE A 20 23.18 -54.17 42.17
N PHE A 21 23.41 -53.99 43.47
CA PHE A 21 22.64 -53.03 44.27
C PHE A 21 22.91 -51.58 43.85
N GLY A 22 24.14 -51.25 43.42
CA GLY A 22 24.48 -49.95 42.85
C GLY A 22 23.71 -49.65 41.55
N LEU A 23 23.62 -50.62 40.64
CA LEU A 23 22.86 -50.51 39.40
C LEU A 23 21.35 -50.39 39.65
N LEU A 24 20.80 -51.15 40.62
CA LEU A 24 19.40 -51.01 41.02
C LEU A 24 19.10 -49.63 41.60
N GLY A 25 19.94 -49.13 42.52
CA GLY A 25 19.79 -47.79 43.09
C GLY A 25 19.89 -46.69 42.03
N PHE A 26 20.81 -46.83 41.07
CA PHE A 26 20.96 -45.90 39.96
C PHE A 26 19.74 -45.90 39.03
N ASN A 27 19.17 -47.08 38.72
CA ASN A 27 17.99 -47.18 37.86
C ASN A 27 16.73 -46.58 38.53
N VAL A 28 16.56 -46.77 39.84
CA VAL A 28 15.51 -46.10 40.63
C VAL A 28 15.69 -44.58 40.63
N TYR A 29 16.92 -44.10 40.82
CA TYR A 29 17.23 -42.67 40.75
C TYR A 29 16.93 -42.04 39.38
N LEU A 30 17.32 -42.72 38.29
CA LEU A 30 17.04 -42.26 36.93
C LEU A 30 15.53 -42.20 36.65
N ASN A 31 14.77 -43.20 37.07
CA ASN A 31 13.32 -43.19 36.93
C ASN A 31 12.66 -42.07 37.74
N TYR A 32 13.09 -41.85 38.98
CA TYR A 32 12.59 -40.75 39.81
C TYR A 32 12.85 -39.38 39.14
N LYS A 33 14.07 -39.13 38.68
CA LYS A 33 14.45 -37.88 38.01
C LYS A 33 13.70 -37.69 36.68
N LYS A 34 13.43 -38.77 35.94
CA LYS A 34 12.65 -38.73 34.70
C LYS A 34 11.19 -38.33 34.95
N THR A 35 10.58 -38.82 36.03
CA THR A 35 9.21 -38.47 36.41
C THR A 35 9.11 -37.01 36.86
N SER A 36 10.06 -36.52 37.67
CA SER A 36 10.05 -35.13 38.12
C SER A 36 10.22 -34.12 36.98
N ILE A 37 11.07 -34.43 35.99
CA ILE A 37 11.24 -33.59 34.79
C ILE A 37 9.95 -33.57 33.95
N LYS A 38 9.27 -34.71 33.81
CA LYS A 38 7.99 -34.78 33.08
C LYS A 38 6.90 -33.93 33.74
N GLU A 39 6.76 -34.02 35.07
CA GLU A 39 5.79 -33.21 35.80
C GLU A 39 6.06 -31.71 35.66
N GLN A 40 7.33 -31.29 35.69
CA GLN A 40 7.69 -29.89 35.47
C GLN A 40 7.37 -29.42 34.05
N ALA A 41 7.71 -30.22 33.03
CA ALA A 41 7.38 -29.91 31.64
C ALA A 41 5.86 -29.88 31.37
N GLU A 42 5.07 -30.73 32.04
CA GLU A 42 3.61 -30.69 31.94
C GLU A 42 3.02 -29.44 32.57
N LYS A 43 3.54 -28.99 33.72
CA LYS A 43 3.13 -27.72 34.36
C LYS A 43 3.43 -26.51 33.48
N GLU A 44 4.65 -26.41 32.95
CA GLU A 44 5.04 -25.33 32.02
C GLU A 44 4.15 -25.33 30.77
N ARG A 45 3.82 -26.51 30.22
CA ARG A 45 2.91 -26.64 29.07
C ARG A 45 1.47 -26.23 29.40
N GLN A 46 0.99 -26.51 30.62
CA GLN A 46 -0.33 -26.08 31.07
C GLN A 46 -0.40 -24.56 31.29
N GLU A 47 0.64 -23.97 31.89
CA GLU A 47 0.75 -22.52 32.05
C GLU A 47 0.81 -21.80 30.70
N ALA A 48 1.63 -22.29 29.75
CA ALA A 48 1.69 -21.74 28.41
C ALA A 48 0.35 -21.83 27.66
N LYS A 49 -0.41 -22.92 27.83
CA LYS A 49 -1.76 -23.05 27.26
C LYS A 49 -2.75 -22.06 27.87
N LYS A 50 -2.72 -21.87 29.20
CA LYS A 50 -3.57 -20.89 29.88
C LYS A 50 -3.25 -19.46 29.42
N GLN A 51 -1.97 -19.12 29.33
CA GLN A 51 -1.53 -17.82 28.80
C GLN A 51 -2.01 -17.62 27.36
N LEU A 52 -1.91 -18.65 26.50
CA LEU A 52 -2.40 -18.56 25.13
C LEU A 52 -3.93 -18.36 25.07
N GLU A 53 -4.69 -19.09 25.89
CA GLU A 53 -6.15 -18.94 25.97
C GLU A 53 -6.56 -17.56 26.52
N GLU A 54 -5.84 -17.03 27.52
CA GLU A 54 -6.02 -15.68 28.06
C GLU A 54 -5.71 -14.61 27.01
N ASP A 55 -4.61 -14.76 26.27
CA ASP A 55 -4.23 -13.87 25.16
C ASP A 55 -5.25 -13.91 24.02
N GLU A 56 -5.76 -15.08 23.65
CA GLU A 56 -6.81 -15.22 22.64
C GLU A 56 -8.15 -14.61 23.10
N LYS A 57 -8.48 -14.74 24.38
CA LYS A 57 -9.67 -14.10 24.96
C LYS A 57 -9.50 -12.59 24.99
N LEU A 58 -8.35 -12.09 25.43
CA LEU A 58 -8.02 -10.66 25.43
C LEU A 58 -8.08 -10.08 24.00
N LYS A 59 -7.54 -10.80 23.01
CA LYS A 59 -7.64 -10.42 21.59
C LYS A 59 -9.08 -10.35 21.10
N ARG A 60 -9.94 -11.30 21.50
CA ARG A 60 -11.37 -11.29 21.16
C ARG A 60 -12.10 -10.12 21.81
N ASP A 61 -11.89 -9.88 23.10
CA ASP A 61 -12.51 -8.77 23.84
C ASP A 61 -12.05 -7.41 23.28
N ILE A 62 -10.75 -7.26 22.95
CA ILE A 62 -10.23 -6.09 22.26
C ILE A 62 -10.89 -5.94 20.89
N ALA A 63 -11.01 -7.02 20.10
CA ALA A 63 -11.64 -6.97 18.78
C ALA A 63 -13.12 -6.58 18.87
N GLU A 64 -13.84 -7.04 19.89
CA GLU A 64 -15.23 -6.70 20.14
C GLU A 64 -15.38 -5.24 20.59
N MET A 65 -14.53 -4.76 21.51
CA MET A 65 -14.45 -3.35 21.89
C MET A 65 -14.06 -2.46 20.71
N THR A 66 -13.09 -2.87 19.87
CA THR A 66 -12.75 -2.15 18.64
C THR A 66 -13.95 -2.12 17.72
N LYS A 67 -14.67 -3.23 17.52
CA LYS A 67 -15.86 -3.28 16.67
C LYS A 67 -16.95 -2.35 17.17
N GLN A 68 -17.17 -2.27 18.49
CA GLN A 68 -18.10 -1.33 19.12
C GLN A 68 -17.65 0.14 18.98
N LYS A 69 -16.33 0.42 18.99
CA LYS A 69 -15.79 1.76 18.71
C LYS A 69 -15.86 2.13 17.22
N LEU A 70 -15.76 1.14 16.33
CA LEU A 70 -15.87 1.33 14.88
C LEU A 70 -17.32 1.54 14.43
N THR A 71 -18.31 1.02 15.18
CA THR A 71 -19.73 1.25 14.90
C THR A 71 -20.11 2.70 15.20
N GLY A 72 -19.88 3.59 14.25
CA GLY A 72 -20.28 5.00 14.32
C GLY A 72 -19.30 5.97 13.69
N TRP A 73 -18.03 5.58 13.51
CA TRP A 73 -17.07 6.41 12.80
C TRP A 73 -17.09 6.09 11.30
N THR A 74 -17.40 7.09 10.49
CA THR A 74 -17.23 7.02 9.04
C THR A 74 -16.22 8.07 8.61
N PRO A 75 -15.30 7.77 7.68
CA PRO A 75 -14.39 8.77 7.15
C PRO A 75 -15.17 10.00 6.65
N PRO A 76 -14.77 11.23 7.04
CA PRO A 76 -15.36 12.45 6.51
C PRO A 76 -15.29 12.48 4.97
N SER A 77 -16.23 13.18 4.32
CA SER A 77 -16.28 13.23 2.84
C SER A 77 -14.99 13.75 2.20
N ASN A 78 -14.23 14.59 2.90
CA ASN A 78 -12.98 15.18 2.42
C ASN A 78 -11.73 14.49 3.01
N SER A 79 -11.87 13.28 3.56
CA SER A 79 -10.76 12.57 4.21
C SER A 79 -9.74 11.98 3.24
N TYR A 80 -10.10 11.86 1.96
CA TYR A 80 -9.22 11.31 0.94
C TYR A 80 -9.57 11.88 -0.45
N SER A 81 -8.64 11.73 -1.38
CA SER A 81 -8.85 11.94 -2.81
C SER A 81 -8.17 10.84 -3.61
N ILE A 82 -8.74 10.49 -4.76
CA ILE A 82 -8.13 9.53 -5.69
C ILE A 82 -7.41 10.37 -6.75
N LEU A 83 -6.09 10.27 -6.82
CA LEU A 83 -5.31 11.02 -7.80
C LEU A 83 -5.47 10.40 -9.19
N SER A 84 -5.64 11.26 -10.19
CA SER A 84 -5.74 10.93 -11.60
C SER A 84 -5.04 12.01 -12.41
N VAL A 85 -4.75 11.74 -13.69
CA VAL A 85 -4.16 12.73 -14.60
C VAL A 85 -5.00 14.01 -14.77
N GLU A 86 -6.29 13.96 -14.43
CA GLU A 86 -7.22 15.09 -14.52
C GLU A 86 -7.13 16.03 -13.32
N ASN A 87 -6.63 15.55 -12.17
CA ASN A 87 -6.63 16.31 -10.92
C ASN A 87 -5.24 16.52 -10.31
N ILE A 88 -4.18 16.18 -11.06
CA ILE A 88 -2.79 16.47 -10.71
C ILE A 88 -2.18 17.50 -11.64
N ASN A 89 -1.16 18.18 -11.14
CA ASN A 89 -0.23 18.92 -11.99
C ASN A 89 1.08 18.10 -12.08
N HIS A 90 1.41 17.63 -13.28
CA HIS A 90 2.69 16.98 -13.57
C HIS A 90 3.58 17.96 -14.33
N LEU A 91 4.86 17.99 -13.98
CA LEU A 91 5.87 18.92 -14.51
C LEU A 91 6.87 18.21 -15.42
N GLY A 92 6.96 16.88 -15.33
CA GLY A 92 7.99 16.09 -15.96
C GLY A 92 9.31 16.15 -15.20
N MET A 93 10.17 15.15 -15.43
CA MET A 93 11.49 15.05 -14.79
C MET A 93 12.63 15.24 -15.80
N ILE A 94 13.75 15.81 -15.34
CA ILE A 94 15.00 15.90 -16.12
C ILE A 94 15.83 14.61 -15.95
N ASP A 95 16.42 14.12 -17.06
CA ASP A 95 17.40 13.02 -17.11
C ASP A 95 16.96 11.73 -16.40
N HIS A 96 15.74 11.26 -16.67
CA HIS A 96 15.29 9.95 -16.21
C HIS A 96 15.52 8.90 -17.31
N GLU A 97 16.58 8.09 -17.16
CA GLU A 97 17.05 7.12 -18.18
C GLU A 97 15.96 6.13 -18.66
N THR A 98 14.93 5.87 -17.84
CA THR A 98 13.86 4.88 -18.13
C THR A 98 12.48 5.48 -18.42
N ILE A 99 12.36 6.81 -18.48
CA ILE A 99 11.10 7.51 -18.79
C ILE A 99 11.36 8.44 -19.97
N ALA A 100 11.04 7.98 -21.17
CA ALA A 100 11.16 8.79 -22.37
C ALA A 100 10.15 9.93 -22.34
N CYS A 101 10.64 11.17 -22.50
CA CYS A 101 9.83 12.37 -22.66
C CYS A 101 8.89 12.22 -23.88
N GLN A 102 7.60 11.93 -23.66
CA GLN A 102 6.65 11.68 -24.75
C GLN A 102 6.27 12.94 -25.55
N ASN A 103 6.66 14.15 -25.11
CA ASN A 103 6.34 15.41 -25.79
C ASN A 103 7.48 16.03 -26.61
N CYS A 104 8.49 15.24 -27.01
CA CYS A 104 9.58 15.75 -27.87
C CYS A 104 9.31 15.63 -29.39
N ASN A 105 8.06 15.37 -29.82
CA ASN A 105 7.75 15.28 -31.26
C ASN A 105 7.75 16.63 -32.00
N SER A 106 7.82 17.76 -31.29
CA SER A 106 7.99 19.09 -31.89
C SER A 106 9.45 19.59 -31.90
N CYS A 107 10.39 18.85 -31.29
CA CYS A 107 11.79 19.24 -31.14
C CYS A 107 12.68 18.43 -32.12
N GLN A 108 12.38 18.46 -33.42
CA GLN A 108 13.24 17.81 -34.42
C GLN A 108 14.62 18.51 -34.60
N ASN A 109 14.85 19.67 -33.96
CA ASN A 109 16.07 20.47 -34.13
C ASN A 109 16.81 20.81 -32.83
N CYS A 110 16.49 20.19 -31.70
CA CYS A 110 17.06 20.59 -30.41
C CYS A 110 18.44 19.90 -30.24
N GLN A 111 19.52 20.60 -30.65
CA GLN A 111 20.90 20.17 -30.40
C GLN A 111 21.20 20.27 -28.90
N ALA A 112 22.02 19.33 -28.40
CA ALA A 112 22.42 19.30 -27.00
C ALA A 112 23.14 20.61 -26.62
N GLY A 113 22.50 21.44 -25.79
CA GLY A 113 23.08 22.68 -25.26
C GLY A 113 22.36 23.99 -25.62
N GLU A 114 21.26 23.97 -26.40
CA GLU A 114 20.45 25.18 -26.64
C GLU A 114 19.21 25.25 -25.73
N GLU A 115 18.97 26.44 -25.15
CA GLU A 115 17.81 26.73 -24.29
C GLU A 115 16.52 26.68 -25.12
N CYS A 116 15.70 25.66 -24.88
CA CYS A 116 14.35 25.59 -25.44
C CYS A 116 13.46 26.67 -24.82
N LEU A 117 13.11 27.70 -25.60
CA LEU A 117 12.18 28.79 -25.23
C LEU A 117 10.76 28.33 -24.83
N ASN A 118 10.43 27.04 -25.02
CA ASN A 118 9.19 26.39 -24.59
C ASN A 118 9.42 25.31 -23.51
N MET A 119 10.46 25.44 -22.69
CA MET A 119 10.66 24.53 -21.56
C MET A 119 9.61 24.79 -20.49
N GLN A 120 8.64 23.88 -20.37
CA GLN A 120 7.89 23.76 -19.14
C GLN A 120 8.87 23.46 -17.99
N PRO A 121 8.65 24.03 -16.79
CA PRO A 121 9.51 23.77 -15.64
C PRO A 121 9.50 22.27 -15.36
N LYS A 122 10.69 21.66 -15.29
CA LYS A 122 10.87 20.24 -15.01
C LYS A 122 11.47 20.03 -13.62
N LEU A 123 11.11 18.93 -13.01
CA LEU A 123 11.62 18.49 -11.71
C LEU A 123 13.01 17.89 -11.85
N ILE A 124 13.90 18.25 -10.92
CA ILE A 124 15.22 17.66 -10.79
C ILE A 124 15.21 16.84 -9.50
N PHE A 125 15.25 15.52 -9.65
CA PHE A 125 15.33 14.61 -8.53
C PHE A 125 16.70 13.92 -8.46
N THR A 126 17.11 13.57 -7.24
CA THR A 126 18.30 12.76 -7.03
C THR A 126 18.15 11.40 -7.71
N ARG A 127 19.27 10.77 -8.06
CA ARG A 127 19.29 9.42 -8.66
C ARG A 127 18.47 8.41 -7.85
N LYS A 128 18.57 8.45 -6.52
CA LYS A 128 17.83 7.56 -5.62
C LYS A 128 16.31 7.72 -5.75
N VAL A 129 15.83 8.96 -5.85
CA VAL A 129 14.40 9.26 -6.00
C VAL A 129 13.89 8.81 -7.37
N LYS A 130 14.69 8.98 -8.42
CA LYS A 130 14.39 8.46 -9.77
C LYS A 130 14.31 6.93 -9.79
N GLU A 131 15.32 6.25 -9.23
CA GLU A 131 15.34 4.80 -9.10
C GLU A 131 14.13 4.28 -8.31
N TYR A 132 13.66 5.00 -7.30
CA TYR A 132 12.46 4.63 -6.56
C TYR A 132 11.20 4.60 -7.43
N ILE A 133 10.94 5.62 -8.26
CA ILE A 133 9.79 5.62 -9.19
C ILE A 133 9.88 4.40 -10.11
N HIS A 134 11.04 4.18 -10.71
CA HIS A 134 11.26 3.05 -11.60
C HIS A 134 10.96 1.71 -10.90
N ASN A 135 11.47 1.53 -9.68
CA ASN A 135 11.29 0.32 -8.91
C ASN A 135 9.83 0.07 -8.52
N VAL A 136 9.08 1.13 -8.16
CA VAL A 136 7.64 1.03 -7.90
C VAL A 136 6.88 0.58 -9.15
N LEU A 137 7.16 1.22 -10.29
CA LEU A 137 6.51 0.87 -11.57
C LEU A 137 6.82 -0.57 -12.00
N ASP A 138 8.10 -0.95 -11.98
CA ASP A 138 8.57 -2.29 -12.33
C ASP A 138 7.95 -3.36 -11.42
N SER A 139 7.84 -3.10 -10.12
CA SER A 139 7.17 -3.98 -9.16
C SER A 139 5.72 -4.25 -9.55
N ILE A 140 4.97 -3.20 -9.85
CA ILE A 140 3.55 -3.31 -10.21
C ILE A 140 3.41 -4.04 -11.54
N ILE A 141 4.23 -3.70 -12.55
CA ILE A 141 4.21 -4.36 -13.86
C ILE A 141 4.45 -5.87 -13.70
N LYS A 142 5.52 -6.26 -13.01
CA LYS A 142 5.86 -7.67 -12.78
C LYS A 142 4.75 -8.40 -12.04
N HIS A 143 4.20 -7.78 -11.00
CA HIS A 143 3.09 -8.36 -10.23
C HIS A 143 1.84 -8.57 -11.09
N VAL A 144 1.46 -7.58 -11.92
CA VAL A 144 0.31 -7.68 -12.83
C VAL A 144 0.52 -8.75 -13.90
N ASN A 145 1.74 -8.88 -14.41
CA ASN A 145 2.10 -9.92 -15.38
C ASN A 145 2.26 -11.31 -14.75
N SER A 146 2.08 -11.46 -13.43
CA SER A 146 2.35 -12.69 -12.68
C SER A 146 3.77 -13.22 -12.88
N GLU A 147 4.73 -12.32 -13.10
CA GLU A 147 6.15 -12.65 -13.19
C GLU A 147 6.71 -12.94 -11.79
N GLU A 148 7.66 -13.87 -11.68
CA GLU A 148 8.35 -14.11 -10.43
C GLU A 148 9.13 -12.87 -10.02
N LEU A 149 8.75 -12.30 -8.87
CA LEU A 149 9.48 -11.18 -8.28
C LEU A 149 10.79 -11.72 -7.71
N GLY A 150 11.90 -11.23 -8.25
CA GLY A 150 13.22 -11.52 -7.68
C GLY A 150 13.33 -11.05 -6.22
N PRO A 151 14.32 -11.58 -5.47
CA PRO A 151 14.58 -11.12 -4.12
C PRO A 151 14.78 -9.61 -4.10
N ASP A 152 14.38 -8.97 -3.00
CA ASP A 152 14.67 -7.56 -2.84
C ASP A 152 16.16 -7.30 -2.63
N ASN A 153 16.56 -6.03 -2.52
CA ASN A 153 17.95 -5.65 -2.26
C ASN A 153 18.46 -6.17 -0.90
N TYR A 154 17.61 -6.85 -0.13
CA TYR A 154 17.88 -7.39 1.20
C TYR A 154 17.83 -8.92 1.24
N ASN A 155 17.64 -9.58 0.09
CA ASN A 155 17.70 -11.03 -0.08
C ASN A 155 16.63 -11.80 0.73
N ASP A 156 15.50 -11.16 1.00
CA ASP A 156 14.34 -11.84 1.57
C ASP A 156 13.65 -12.66 0.48
N ASN A 157 13.35 -13.94 0.75
CA ASN A 157 12.58 -14.80 -0.16
C ASN A 157 11.16 -14.24 -0.27
N VAL A 158 10.85 -13.52 -1.34
CA VAL A 158 9.55 -12.87 -1.48
C VAL A 158 8.50 -13.89 -1.96
N THR A 159 7.43 -13.98 -1.18
CA THR A 159 6.12 -14.55 -1.50
C THR A 159 5.53 -14.04 -2.83
N PRO A 160 4.46 -14.62 -3.40
CA PRO A 160 3.80 -14.18 -4.65
C PRO A 160 3.14 -12.78 -4.61
N PHE A 161 3.52 -11.90 -3.69
CA PHE A 161 2.89 -10.61 -3.44
C PHE A 161 3.70 -9.45 -4.02
N LEU A 162 3.02 -8.33 -4.29
CA LEU A 162 3.64 -7.08 -4.73
C LEU A 162 4.79 -6.69 -3.79
N LYS A 163 5.95 -6.37 -4.36
CA LYS A 163 7.09 -5.91 -3.55
C LYS A 163 6.76 -4.55 -2.94
N ARG A 164 6.73 -4.51 -1.61
CA ARG A 164 6.33 -3.35 -0.79
C ARG A 164 7.43 -2.29 -0.79
N TYR A 165 7.46 -1.45 -1.82
CA TYR A 165 8.26 -0.24 -1.88
C TYR A 165 7.64 0.89 -1.05
N ASN A 166 7.27 0.58 0.20
CA ASN A 166 6.84 1.64 1.10
C ASN A 166 7.96 2.69 1.21
N ALA A 167 7.63 3.95 1.52
CA ALA A 167 8.63 4.99 1.61
C ALA A 167 8.22 6.14 2.52
N VAL A 168 9.23 6.82 3.07
CA VAL A 168 9.11 8.14 3.67
C VAL A 168 9.85 9.18 2.82
N LEU A 169 9.10 10.15 2.33
CA LEU A 169 9.56 11.36 1.66
C LEU A 169 9.74 12.44 2.72
N TYR A 170 10.94 12.99 2.86
CA TYR A 170 11.18 14.03 3.84
C TYR A 170 12.04 15.17 3.31
N GLY A 171 11.71 16.38 3.74
CA GLY A 171 12.46 17.59 3.43
C GLY A 171 11.62 18.84 3.65
N ALA A 172 12.21 20.02 3.46
CA ALA A 172 11.52 21.31 3.63
C ALA A 172 10.23 21.43 2.78
N PRO A 173 9.28 22.32 3.15
CA PRO A 173 8.14 22.63 2.29
C PRO A 173 8.58 23.11 0.90
N GLY A 174 7.86 22.71 -0.15
CA GLY A 174 8.15 23.13 -1.54
C GLY A 174 9.30 22.38 -2.22
N THR A 175 9.85 21.32 -1.62
CA THR A 175 10.98 20.56 -2.18
C THR A 175 10.61 19.50 -3.24
N GLY A 176 9.34 19.42 -3.67
CA GLY A 176 8.95 18.47 -4.70
C GLY A 176 8.38 17.14 -4.20
N LYS A 177 8.04 17.00 -2.91
CA LYS A 177 7.54 15.73 -2.33
C LYS A 177 6.19 15.31 -2.94
N THR A 178 5.26 16.26 -3.07
CA THR A 178 3.93 16.02 -3.66
C THR A 178 4.05 15.88 -5.18
N GLU A 179 4.95 16.66 -5.78
CA GLU A 179 5.26 16.63 -7.20
C GLU A 179 5.82 15.27 -7.63
N LEU A 180 6.64 14.61 -6.81
CA LEU A 180 7.08 13.23 -7.06
C LEU A 180 5.90 12.26 -7.25
N VAL A 181 4.89 12.38 -6.39
CA VAL A 181 3.71 11.52 -6.43
C VAL A 181 2.86 11.83 -7.66
N ASN A 182 2.76 13.11 -8.04
CA ASN A 182 2.09 13.49 -9.29
C ASN A 182 2.82 12.88 -10.51
N GLU A 183 4.15 12.92 -10.56
CA GLU A 183 4.92 12.25 -11.62
C GLU A 183 4.67 10.74 -11.62
N LEU A 184 4.61 10.10 -10.45
CA LEU A 184 4.30 8.68 -10.35
C LEU A 184 2.90 8.36 -10.89
N VAL A 185 1.88 9.15 -10.56
CA VAL A 185 0.51 9.01 -11.09
C VAL A 185 0.52 9.16 -12.61
N HIS A 186 1.24 10.14 -13.14
CA HIS A 186 1.39 10.34 -14.58
C HIS A 186 1.99 9.11 -15.26
N HIS A 187 3.07 8.52 -14.72
CA HIS A 187 3.69 7.33 -15.31
C HIS A 187 2.85 6.07 -15.17
N LEU A 188 2.11 5.91 -14.07
CA LEU A 188 1.14 4.83 -13.93
C LEU A 188 0.07 4.93 -15.03
N HIS A 189 -0.45 6.13 -15.27
CA HIS A 189 -1.39 6.36 -16.36
C HIS A 189 -0.74 6.11 -17.74
N GLU A 190 0.49 6.56 -17.97
CA GLU A 190 1.17 6.28 -19.24
C GLU A 190 1.37 4.79 -19.52
N LYS A 191 1.69 4.00 -18.49
CA LYS A 191 1.99 2.57 -18.61
C LYS A 191 0.74 1.69 -18.64
N PHE A 192 -0.27 2.00 -17.85
CA PHE A 192 -1.44 1.15 -17.66
C PHE A 192 -2.70 1.64 -18.39
N SER A 193 -2.72 2.88 -18.89
CA SER A 193 -3.86 3.33 -19.70
C SER A 193 -3.82 2.70 -21.08
N ASN A 194 -4.99 2.23 -21.52
CA ASN A 194 -5.17 1.71 -22.86
C ASN A 194 -4.93 2.84 -23.91
N PRO A 195 -4.05 2.64 -24.91
CA PRO A 195 -3.85 3.60 -26.00
C PRO A 195 -5.15 3.95 -26.77
N GLU A 196 -6.07 2.98 -26.88
CA GLU A 196 -7.39 3.17 -27.50
C GLU A 196 -8.25 4.10 -26.64
N VAL A 197 -8.21 3.95 -25.31
CA VAL A 197 -8.91 4.86 -24.38
C VAL A 197 -8.41 6.29 -24.55
N LYS A 198 -7.08 6.50 -24.62
CA LYS A 198 -6.51 7.84 -24.86
C LYS A 198 -6.98 8.46 -26.18
N THR A 199 -7.05 7.66 -27.23
CA THR A 199 -7.52 8.10 -28.56
C THR A 199 -9.00 8.45 -28.52
N LEU A 200 -9.82 7.57 -27.94
CA LEU A 200 -11.26 7.77 -27.77
C LEU A 200 -11.61 8.97 -26.89
N THR A 201 -10.87 9.22 -25.80
CA THR A 201 -11.08 10.41 -24.96
C THR A 201 -10.86 11.69 -25.77
N LYS A 202 -9.81 11.75 -26.60
CA LYS A 202 -9.56 12.90 -27.50
C LYS A 202 -10.64 13.04 -28.56
N GLU A 203 -11.12 11.93 -29.14
CA GLU A 203 -12.24 11.96 -30.09
C GLU A 203 -13.52 12.48 -29.45
N ILE A 204 -13.84 12.04 -28.22
CA ILE A 204 -14.99 12.50 -27.44
C ILE A 204 -14.90 14.01 -27.19
N GLU A 205 -13.75 14.53 -26.74
CA GLU A 205 -13.55 15.96 -26.49
C GLU A 205 -13.75 16.81 -27.76
N GLN A 206 -13.29 16.30 -28.91
CA GLN A 206 -13.55 16.93 -30.21
C GLN A 206 -15.03 16.91 -30.60
N ILE A 207 -15.73 15.80 -30.34
CA ILE A 207 -17.17 15.67 -30.61
C ILE A 207 -17.97 16.60 -29.69
N GLU A 208 -17.63 16.69 -28.40
CA GLU A 208 -18.25 17.61 -27.44
C GLU A 208 -18.09 19.06 -27.88
N THR A 209 -16.88 19.43 -28.34
CA THR A 209 -16.62 20.76 -28.90
C THR A 209 -17.46 21.04 -30.16
N LYS A 210 -17.66 20.04 -31.03
CA LYS A 210 -18.53 20.16 -32.21
C LYS A 210 -20.00 20.31 -31.81
N LEU A 211 -20.46 19.54 -30.81
CA LEU A 211 -21.82 19.58 -30.30
C LEU A 211 -22.13 20.95 -29.69
N GLU A 212 -21.20 21.50 -28.91
CA GLU A 212 -21.33 22.81 -28.28
C GLU A 212 -21.48 23.91 -29.34
N LYS A 213 -20.63 23.90 -30.38
CA LYS A 213 -20.74 24.83 -31.52
C LYS A 213 -22.09 24.69 -32.26
N ALA A 214 -22.56 23.46 -32.47
CA ALA A 214 -23.84 23.21 -33.15
C ALA A 214 -25.05 23.70 -32.33
N ARG A 215 -25.04 23.49 -31.01
CA ARG A 215 -26.06 24.01 -30.09
C ARG A 215 -26.08 25.53 -30.03
N GLN A 216 -24.90 26.15 -30.03
CA GLN A 216 -24.77 27.62 -30.09
C GLN A 216 -25.36 28.20 -31.39
N GLN A 217 -25.12 27.54 -32.53
CA GLN A 217 -25.72 27.91 -33.81
C GLN A 217 -27.25 27.76 -33.77
N GLN A 218 -27.76 26.66 -33.21
CA GLN A 218 -29.21 26.43 -33.07
C GLN A 218 -29.88 27.50 -32.21
N ALA A 219 -29.26 27.85 -31.08
CA ALA A 219 -29.74 28.90 -30.18
C ALA A 219 -29.71 30.31 -30.83
N ALA A 220 -28.76 30.56 -31.74
CA ALA A 220 -28.66 31.82 -32.46
C ALA A 220 -29.71 31.97 -33.59
N ILE A 221 -30.08 30.87 -34.26
CA ILE A 221 -31.09 30.86 -35.33
C ILE A 221 -32.50 30.93 -34.72
N SER A 222 -32.76 30.17 -33.65
CA SER A 222 -34.04 30.21 -32.93
C SER A 222 -34.38 31.58 -32.33
N LYS A 223 -33.37 32.46 -32.11
CA LYS A 223 -33.57 33.87 -31.70
C LYS A 223 -33.88 34.82 -32.86
N LYS A 224 -33.74 34.40 -34.12
CA LYS A 224 -33.90 35.26 -35.32
C LYS A 224 -35.18 35.01 -36.12
N SER A 225 -35.90 33.91 -35.89
CA SER A 225 -37.14 33.58 -36.61
C SER A 225 -38.16 32.84 -35.75
N GLU A 226 -39.43 33.31 -35.75
CA GLU A 226 -40.56 32.66 -35.05
C GLU A 226 -41.14 31.45 -35.82
N GLU A 227 -40.81 31.28 -37.11
CA GLU A 227 -41.20 30.12 -37.91
C GLU A 227 -40.03 29.12 -38.05
N THR A 228 -40.28 27.84 -37.70
CA THR A 228 -39.33 26.74 -37.93
C THR A 228 -39.00 26.62 -39.42
N THR A 229 -37.81 27.05 -39.79
CA THR A 229 -37.34 27.00 -41.18
C THR A 229 -36.82 25.60 -41.53
N LYS A 230 -36.68 25.30 -42.83
CA LYS A 230 -36.00 24.06 -43.28
C LYS A 230 -34.58 23.95 -42.70
N GLU A 231 -33.93 25.09 -42.43
CA GLU A 231 -32.60 25.18 -41.84
C GLU A 231 -32.57 24.71 -40.38
N ASP A 232 -33.60 25.02 -39.58
CA ASP A 232 -33.72 24.53 -38.20
C ASP A 232 -33.82 22.99 -38.13
N LYS A 233 -34.63 22.38 -39.01
CA LYS A 233 -34.76 20.91 -39.07
C LYS A 233 -33.46 20.22 -39.48
N VAL A 234 -32.70 20.81 -40.38
CA VAL A 234 -31.39 20.27 -40.80
C VAL A 234 -30.37 20.38 -39.67
N LEU A 235 -30.41 21.46 -38.89
CA LEU A 235 -29.51 21.66 -37.76
C LEU A 235 -29.87 20.76 -36.58
N GLU A 236 -31.16 20.57 -36.30
CA GLU A 236 -31.67 19.64 -35.29
C GLU A 236 -31.25 18.19 -35.60
N GLN A 237 -31.39 17.76 -36.86
CA GLN A 237 -30.87 16.46 -37.32
C GLN A 237 -29.35 16.31 -37.14
N LYS A 238 -28.58 17.38 -37.37
CA LYS A 238 -27.12 17.37 -37.12
C LYS A 238 -26.80 17.26 -35.64
N VAL A 239 -27.50 18.00 -34.77
CA VAL A 239 -27.31 17.93 -33.31
C VAL A 239 -27.65 16.53 -32.79
N ASP A 240 -28.75 15.94 -33.28
CA ASP A 240 -29.12 14.56 -32.94
C ASP A 240 -28.08 13.54 -33.40
N GLN A 241 -27.54 13.71 -34.61
CA GLN A 241 -26.50 12.83 -35.14
C GLN A 241 -25.23 12.90 -34.28
N ILE A 242 -24.74 14.10 -33.97
CA ILE A 242 -23.55 14.32 -33.13
C ILE A 242 -23.79 13.77 -31.71
N THR A 243 -24.99 13.95 -31.16
CA THR A 243 -25.34 13.44 -29.82
C THR A 243 -25.35 11.92 -29.78
N ARG A 244 -25.87 11.25 -30.81
CA ARG A 244 -25.83 9.78 -30.92
C ARG A 244 -24.41 9.25 -31.06
N GLU A 245 -23.59 9.92 -31.88
CA GLU A 245 -22.17 9.61 -32.04
C GLU A 245 -21.42 9.74 -30.71
N LEU A 246 -21.63 10.85 -29.98
CA LEU A 246 -21.07 11.07 -28.65
C LEU A 246 -21.49 9.97 -27.68
N THR A 247 -22.78 9.62 -27.64
CA THR A 247 -23.30 8.59 -26.73
C THR A 247 -22.70 7.22 -27.04
N ALA A 248 -22.54 6.87 -28.32
CA ALA A 248 -21.92 5.61 -28.74
C ALA A 248 -20.44 5.54 -28.36
N LYS A 249 -19.69 6.61 -28.59
CA LYS A 249 -18.26 6.73 -28.23
C LYS A 249 -18.07 6.75 -26.71
N GLN A 250 -18.92 7.43 -25.96
CA GLN A 250 -18.92 7.40 -24.49
C GLN A 250 -19.23 6.00 -23.95
N LYS A 251 -20.13 5.25 -24.59
CA LYS A 251 -20.38 3.85 -24.25
C LYS A 251 -19.16 2.97 -24.53
N GLU A 252 -18.54 3.09 -25.70
CA GLU A 252 -17.31 2.39 -26.08
C GLU A 252 -16.15 2.69 -25.11
N LEU A 253 -15.96 3.97 -24.76
CA LEU A 253 -15.02 4.41 -23.74
C LEU A 253 -15.29 3.73 -22.39
N SER A 254 -16.55 3.68 -21.95
CA SER A 254 -16.93 3.06 -20.67
C SER A 254 -16.69 1.54 -20.64
N GLU A 255 -16.81 0.85 -21.78
CA GLU A 255 -16.55 -0.58 -21.90
C GLU A 255 -15.04 -0.86 -21.88
N LEU A 256 -14.25 -0.06 -22.60
CA LEU A 256 -12.79 -0.16 -22.62
C LEU A 256 -12.17 0.21 -21.27
N GLN A 257 -12.68 1.24 -20.60
CA GLN A 257 -12.26 1.61 -19.24
C GLN A 257 -12.58 0.52 -18.20
N LYS A 258 -13.63 -0.28 -18.39
CA LYS A 258 -13.89 -1.46 -17.53
C LYS A 258 -12.88 -2.57 -17.75
N SER A 259 -12.35 -2.69 -18.98
CA SER A 259 -11.36 -3.72 -19.34
C SER A 259 -9.95 -3.39 -18.84
N HIS A 260 -9.61 -2.10 -18.71
CA HIS A 260 -8.28 -1.63 -18.34
C HIS A 260 -8.32 -0.82 -17.06
N TRP A 261 -7.60 -1.31 -16.06
CA TRP A 261 -7.47 -0.66 -14.76
C TRP A 261 -6.10 0.01 -14.67
N VAL A 262 -6.07 1.25 -14.18
CA VAL A 262 -4.84 1.97 -13.84
C VAL A 262 -4.64 1.88 -12.32
N PRO A 263 -3.46 1.50 -11.81
CA PRO A 263 -3.20 1.47 -10.38
C PRO A 263 -3.51 2.84 -9.74
N PRO A 264 -4.48 2.94 -8.80
CA PRO A 264 -4.88 4.22 -8.24
C PRO A 264 -3.89 4.66 -7.16
N VAL A 265 -3.78 5.97 -6.97
CA VAL A 265 -3.08 6.56 -5.83
C VAL A 265 -4.10 7.23 -4.93
N PHE A 266 -4.30 6.68 -3.73
CA PHE A 266 -5.18 7.22 -2.71
C PHE A 266 -4.42 8.23 -1.87
N LYS A 267 -4.71 9.51 -2.08
CA LYS A 267 -4.15 10.61 -1.29
C LYS A 267 -4.97 10.80 -0.02
N ILE A 268 -4.30 10.76 1.12
CA ILE A 268 -4.86 10.92 2.47
C ILE A 268 -4.07 12.02 3.17
N ASP A 269 -4.78 12.97 3.77
CA ASP A 269 -4.14 14.00 4.59
C ASP A 269 -3.83 13.44 5.99
N GLY A 270 -2.60 13.67 6.48
CA GLY A 270 -2.13 13.23 7.79
C GLY A 270 -3.02 13.70 8.95
N VAL A 271 -3.73 14.82 8.81
CA VAL A 271 -4.74 15.30 9.78
C VAL A 271 -5.81 14.25 10.04
N GLN A 272 -6.20 13.49 9.01
CA GLN A 272 -7.27 12.48 9.12
C GLN A 272 -6.87 11.32 10.04
N LEU A 273 -5.58 11.12 10.26
CA LEU A 273 -5.04 10.06 11.11
C LEU A 273 -4.86 10.51 12.57
N GLN A 274 -5.09 11.78 12.89
CA GLN A 274 -5.04 12.27 14.27
C GLN A 274 -6.11 11.62 15.13
N THR A 275 -5.76 11.14 16.32
CA THR A 275 -6.71 10.69 17.35
C THR A 275 -6.71 11.65 18.53
N GLY A 276 -7.88 12.05 19.03
CA GLY A 276 -7.97 12.80 20.29
C GLY A 276 -7.43 11.96 21.45
N GLY A 277 -6.66 12.57 22.37
CA GLY A 277 -5.92 11.86 23.42
C GLY A 277 -6.74 10.89 24.27
N ALA A 278 -6.06 9.81 24.72
CA ALA A 278 -6.34 8.76 25.71
C ALA A 278 -7.77 8.19 25.91
N VAL A 279 -8.83 8.99 25.80
CA VAL A 279 -10.24 8.60 25.97
C VAL A 279 -11.09 9.35 24.95
N THR A 280 -11.07 8.90 23.70
CA THR A 280 -12.07 9.32 22.71
C THR A 280 -12.71 8.09 22.07
N ASP A 281 -13.98 8.21 21.69
CA ASP A 281 -14.73 7.20 20.90
C ASP A 281 -14.21 7.07 19.46
N GLN A 282 -13.07 7.69 19.15
CA GLN A 282 -12.50 7.66 17.82
C GLN A 282 -11.67 6.39 17.60
N PRO A 283 -11.72 5.80 16.41
CA PRO A 283 -10.85 4.68 16.06
C PRO A 283 -9.38 5.07 16.15
N ASN A 284 -8.54 4.06 16.38
CA ASN A 284 -7.09 4.23 16.31
C ASN A 284 -6.63 4.63 14.89
N PRO A 285 -5.44 5.21 14.73
CA PRO A 285 -4.95 5.69 13.44
C PRO A 285 -4.88 4.63 12.34
N GLU A 286 -4.41 3.42 12.66
CA GLU A 286 -4.36 2.28 11.74
C GLU A 286 -5.76 1.83 11.31
N ASP A 287 -6.73 1.91 12.23
CA ASP A 287 -8.12 1.62 11.92
C ASP A 287 -8.72 2.71 11.01
N LYS A 288 -8.44 4.00 11.28
CA LYS A 288 -8.84 5.11 10.41
C LYS A 288 -8.27 4.95 9.01
N LEU A 289 -6.97 4.67 8.91
CA LEU A 289 -6.28 4.46 7.64
C LEU A 289 -6.90 3.29 6.87
N ARG A 290 -7.14 2.15 7.53
CA ARG A 290 -7.81 0.99 6.94
C ARG A 290 -9.19 1.34 6.41
N MET A 291 -10.01 2.03 7.20
CA MET A 291 -11.38 2.39 6.80
C MET A 291 -11.40 3.38 5.62
N ILE A 292 -10.47 4.33 5.60
CA ILE A 292 -10.29 5.24 4.45
C ILE A 292 -9.92 4.42 3.21
N ILE A 293 -8.94 3.52 3.31
CA ILE A 293 -8.54 2.64 2.21
C ILE A 293 -9.71 1.77 1.71
N GLU A 294 -10.50 1.17 2.60
CA GLU A 294 -11.69 0.38 2.24
C GLU A 294 -12.70 1.22 1.44
N LYS A 295 -12.91 2.49 1.84
CA LYS A 295 -13.77 3.43 1.11
C LYS A 295 -13.18 3.78 -0.26
N CYS A 296 -11.89 4.09 -0.34
CA CYS A 296 -11.20 4.35 -1.62
C CYS A 296 -11.30 3.15 -2.56
N LYS A 297 -11.03 1.94 -2.06
CA LYS A 297 -11.13 0.69 -2.84
C LYS A 297 -12.56 0.44 -3.30
N LYS A 298 -13.55 0.63 -2.43
CA LYS A 298 -14.97 0.51 -2.83
C LYS A 298 -15.33 1.55 -3.90
N GLN A 299 -14.87 2.79 -3.78
CA GLN A 299 -15.17 3.85 -4.74
C GLN A 299 -14.50 3.59 -6.10
N TYR A 300 -13.27 3.09 -6.12
CA TYR A 300 -12.49 2.92 -7.34
C TYR A 300 -12.71 1.57 -8.02
N PHE A 301 -12.77 0.48 -7.25
CA PHE A 301 -12.88 -0.89 -7.76
C PHE A 301 -14.30 -1.48 -7.69
N ASP A 302 -15.26 -0.77 -7.10
CA ASP A 302 -16.56 -1.33 -6.67
C ASP A 302 -16.42 -2.52 -5.70
N ASN A 303 -15.22 -2.69 -5.11
CA ASN A 303 -14.90 -3.78 -4.20
C ASN A 303 -13.84 -3.35 -3.18
N ALA A 304 -14.22 -3.26 -1.90
CA ALA A 304 -13.32 -2.91 -0.80
C ALA A 304 -12.14 -3.90 -0.62
N TYR A 305 -12.30 -5.13 -1.11
CA TYR A 305 -11.32 -6.21 -1.01
C TYR A 305 -10.72 -6.59 -2.36
N SER A 306 -10.72 -5.68 -3.33
CA SER A 306 -9.99 -5.85 -4.60
C SER A 306 -8.55 -6.31 -4.33
N ASP A 307 -8.09 -7.27 -5.11
CA ASP A 307 -6.71 -7.80 -5.10
C ASP A 307 -5.77 -7.04 -6.04
N LYS A 308 -6.30 -6.04 -6.78
CA LYS A 308 -5.50 -5.21 -7.67
C LYS A 308 -4.56 -4.29 -6.89
N PRO A 309 -3.32 -4.08 -7.36
CA PRO A 309 -2.38 -3.13 -6.79
C PRO A 309 -2.93 -1.71 -6.60
N TYR A 310 -2.47 -1.01 -5.57
CA TYR A 310 -2.74 0.41 -5.38
C TYR A 310 -1.67 1.08 -4.51
N ILE A 311 -1.62 2.40 -4.55
CA ILE A 311 -0.71 3.20 -3.75
C ILE A 311 -1.51 4.05 -2.77
N VAL A 312 -1.03 4.16 -1.54
CA VAL A 312 -1.55 5.07 -0.53
C VAL A 312 -0.51 6.14 -0.30
N PHE A 313 -0.87 7.39 -0.56
CA PHE A 313 -0.03 8.55 -0.30
C PHE A 313 -0.57 9.33 0.89
N ILE A 314 0.19 9.38 1.98
CA ILE A 314 -0.14 10.15 3.18
C ILE A 314 0.65 11.46 3.13
N GLU A 315 -0.03 12.56 2.86
CA GLU A 315 0.57 13.91 2.85
C GLU A 315 0.61 14.48 4.27
N GLU A 316 1.62 15.31 4.59
CA GLU A 316 1.74 15.99 5.89
C GLU A 316 1.59 15.06 7.10
N ALA A 317 2.24 13.90 7.06
CA ALA A 317 2.04 12.86 8.06
C ALA A 317 2.53 13.25 9.47
N ASP A 318 3.37 14.28 9.58
CA ASP A 318 3.72 14.91 10.86
C ASP A 318 2.51 15.57 11.55
N GLN A 319 1.47 15.94 10.79
CA GLN A 319 0.21 16.39 11.38
C GLN A 319 -0.53 15.24 12.08
N GLY A 320 -0.27 13.98 11.72
CA GLY A 320 -0.67 12.80 12.48
C GLY A 320 0.10 12.63 13.80
N LYS A 321 0.27 13.71 14.58
CA LYS A 321 1.18 13.82 15.74
C LYS A 321 1.10 12.65 16.72
N ASN A 322 -0.06 12.02 16.89
CA ASN A 322 -0.24 10.93 17.85
C ASN A 322 0.20 9.53 17.36
N VAL A 323 0.56 9.40 16.09
CA VAL A 323 0.78 8.13 15.38
C VAL A 323 2.24 7.92 15.04
N MET A 324 2.91 9.02 14.65
CA MET A 324 4.28 9.00 14.14
C MET A 324 5.30 9.49 15.18
N THR A 325 4.87 10.18 16.23
CA THR A 325 5.76 10.67 17.29
C THR A 325 5.84 9.70 18.46
N ALA A 326 6.98 9.70 19.16
CA ALA A 326 7.28 8.77 20.25
C ALA A 326 6.38 8.92 21.50
N GLU A 327 5.44 9.87 21.52
CA GLU A 327 4.69 10.26 22.73
C GLU A 327 3.56 9.30 23.11
N LYS A 328 3.18 8.32 22.27
CA LYS A 328 2.10 7.35 22.58
C LYS A 328 2.46 5.92 22.20
N GLY A 329 3.20 5.24 23.09
CA GLY A 329 3.73 3.89 22.86
C GLY A 329 2.73 2.87 22.29
N LYS A 330 1.50 2.79 22.83
CA LYS A 330 0.51 1.79 22.36
C LYS A 330 0.01 2.02 20.92
N LEU A 331 -0.40 3.25 20.58
CA LEU A 331 -0.88 3.58 19.23
C LEU A 331 0.24 3.41 18.19
N LEU A 332 1.44 3.81 18.58
CA LEU A 332 2.64 3.69 17.76
C LEU A 332 3.00 2.21 17.52
N GLU A 333 2.88 1.32 18.52
CA GLU A 333 3.06 -0.13 18.33
C GLU A 333 1.97 -0.74 17.44
N GLU A 334 0.70 -0.34 17.59
CA GLU A 334 -0.40 -0.81 16.72
C GLU A 334 -0.18 -0.38 15.26
N PHE A 335 0.23 0.86 15.03
CA PHE A 335 0.57 1.34 13.69
C PHE A 335 1.84 0.68 13.11
N LYS A 336 2.85 0.44 13.95
CA LYS A 336 4.03 -0.37 13.57
C LYS A 336 3.62 -1.78 13.12
N ASN A 337 2.71 -2.42 13.85
CA ASN A 337 2.22 -3.76 13.52
C ASN A 337 1.42 -3.74 12.22
N PHE A 338 0.61 -2.71 12.00
CA PHE A 338 -0.10 -2.51 10.73
C PHE A 338 0.86 -2.43 9.53
N LEU A 339 1.92 -1.60 9.63
CA LEU A 339 2.91 -1.45 8.57
C LEU A 339 3.86 -2.66 8.43
N SER A 340 3.93 -3.52 9.45
CA SER A 340 4.87 -4.63 9.43
C SER A 340 4.51 -5.64 8.36
N THR A 341 5.57 -6.24 7.81
CA THR A 341 5.48 -7.21 6.72
C THR A 341 4.82 -8.49 7.23
N SER A 342 3.48 -8.55 7.24
CA SER A 342 2.77 -9.80 7.51
C SER A 342 2.77 -10.68 6.27
N GLU A 343 3.09 -11.96 6.43
CA GLU A 343 2.86 -13.03 5.43
C GLU A 343 1.36 -13.36 5.29
N ASP A 344 0.52 -12.75 6.14
CA ASP A 344 -0.91 -13.03 6.21
C ASP A 344 -1.65 -12.55 4.96
N LYS A 345 -2.22 -13.52 4.24
CA LYS A 345 -3.11 -13.35 3.07
C LYS A 345 -4.40 -12.56 3.37
N ALA A 346 -4.66 -12.28 4.64
CA ALA A 346 -5.87 -11.60 5.09
C ALA A 346 -5.81 -10.06 4.95
N GLY A 347 -4.62 -9.44 4.85
CA GLY A 347 -4.45 -7.99 4.64
C GLY A 347 -5.30 -7.13 5.60
N LEU A 348 -6.13 -6.24 5.03
CA LEU A 348 -7.07 -5.37 5.79
C LEU A 348 -8.01 -6.16 6.73
N LYS A 349 -8.27 -7.45 6.46
CA LYS A 349 -9.11 -8.32 7.32
C LYS A 349 -8.40 -8.76 8.61
N ALA A 350 -7.07 -8.76 8.65
CA ALA A 350 -6.26 -9.10 9.82
C ALA A 350 -5.68 -7.88 10.55
N LYS A 351 -6.16 -6.66 10.24
CA LYS A 351 -5.59 -5.38 10.74
C LYS A 351 -4.12 -5.18 10.33
N ALA A 352 -3.72 -5.70 9.17
CA ALA A 352 -2.40 -5.49 8.59
C ALA A 352 -2.48 -4.69 7.28
N GLN A 353 -1.35 -4.14 6.83
CA GLN A 353 -1.22 -3.56 5.51
C GLN A 353 -1.62 -4.59 4.44
N ASP A 354 -2.40 -4.15 3.45
CA ASP A 354 -2.75 -4.98 2.28
C ASP A 354 -1.47 -5.32 1.49
N PRO A 355 -1.19 -6.61 1.21
CA PRO A 355 -0.01 -7.01 0.44
C PRO A 355 0.05 -6.40 -0.96
N ASN A 356 -1.08 -5.97 -1.52
CA ASN A 356 -1.16 -5.32 -2.84
C ASN A 356 -1.04 -3.78 -2.73
N SER A 357 -0.67 -3.25 -1.57
CA SER A 357 -0.53 -1.81 -1.34
C SER A 357 0.92 -1.37 -1.20
N ILE A 358 1.22 -0.18 -1.74
CA ILE A 358 2.45 0.56 -1.47
C ILE A 358 2.07 1.81 -0.67
N ILE A 359 2.67 2.01 0.51
CA ILE A 359 2.41 3.17 1.38
C ILE A 359 3.58 4.16 1.28
N ILE A 360 3.28 5.35 0.79
CA ILE A 360 4.20 6.48 0.68
C ILE A 360 3.76 7.56 1.67
N ILE A 361 4.68 8.06 2.47
CA ILE A 361 4.41 9.07 3.49
C ILE A 361 5.27 10.29 3.25
N ALA A 362 4.69 11.49 3.18
CA ALA A 362 5.43 12.75 3.11
C ALA A 362 5.41 13.47 4.47
N THR A 363 6.56 13.98 4.89
CA THR A 363 6.69 14.78 6.10
C THR A 363 7.67 15.94 5.91
N ASN A 364 7.44 17.02 6.65
CA ASN A 364 8.43 18.10 6.79
C ASN A 364 9.34 17.90 8.02
N ASN A 365 8.92 17.09 8.98
CA ASN A 365 9.55 16.91 10.29
C ASN A 365 10.00 15.45 10.48
N PHE A 366 11.01 15.02 9.74
CA PHE A 366 11.49 13.62 9.76
C PHE A 366 12.00 13.17 11.14
N ASP A 367 12.60 14.10 11.88
CA ASP A 367 13.08 13.91 13.25
C ASP A 367 11.97 13.56 14.24
N GLN A 368 10.73 13.94 13.94
CA GLN A 368 9.57 13.59 14.75
C GLN A 368 9.04 12.17 14.47
N ILE A 369 9.47 11.53 13.39
CA ILE A 369 9.04 10.17 13.06
C ILE A 369 9.87 9.16 13.87
N ASP A 370 9.18 8.26 14.57
CA ASP A 370 9.83 7.18 15.31
C ASP A 370 10.72 6.32 14.37
N PRO A 371 12.01 6.15 14.70
CA PRO A 371 12.94 5.42 13.84
C PRO A 371 12.51 3.98 13.53
N ALA A 372 11.73 3.34 14.41
CA ALA A 372 11.23 2.00 14.21
C ALA A 372 10.14 1.94 13.13
N VAL A 373 9.36 3.00 12.90
CA VAL A 373 8.39 3.07 11.77
C VAL A 373 9.13 3.05 10.43
N VAL A 374 10.31 3.67 10.38
CA VAL A 374 11.14 3.80 9.18
C VAL A 374 12.03 2.58 8.93
N ARG A 375 12.07 1.61 9.87
CA ARG A 375 12.88 0.39 9.71
C ARG A 375 12.42 -0.45 8.52
N ARG A 376 13.31 -1.34 8.08
CA ARG A 376 13.03 -2.38 7.09
C ARG A 376 11.85 -3.24 7.53
N GLY A 377 11.09 -3.72 6.56
CA GLY A 377 9.84 -4.46 6.79
C GLY A 377 8.63 -3.58 7.16
N ARG A 378 8.79 -2.25 7.20
CA ARG A 378 7.71 -1.26 7.41
C ARG A 378 7.76 -0.21 6.31
N LEU A 379 8.15 1.04 6.59
CA LEU A 379 8.37 2.02 5.52
C LEU A 379 9.64 1.70 4.73
N GLY A 380 10.76 1.32 5.36
CA GLY A 380 11.95 0.83 4.64
C GLY A 380 12.72 1.91 3.85
N GLU A 381 12.12 2.48 2.81
CA GLU A 381 12.77 3.47 1.94
C GLU A 381 12.72 4.89 2.53
N LYS A 382 13.87 5.56 2.49
CA LYS A 382 14.07 6.94 2.97
C LYS A 382 14.52 7.82 1.83
N LEU A 383 13.67 8.75 1.42
CA LEU A 383 13.93 9.66 0.29
C LEU A 383 14.05 11.09 0.80
N ASN A 384 15.27 11.64 0.71
CA ASN A 384 15.59 12.99 1.13
C ASN A 384 15.34 13.98 -0.02
N PHE A 385 14.62 15.05 0.28
CA PHE A 385 14.29 16.15 -0.62
C PHE A 385 14.92 17.48 -0.16
N ASN A 386 15.78 17.48 0.86
CA ASN A 386 16.55 18.66 1.25
C ASN A 386 17.73 18.94 0.33
#